data_AF-A0A101X6P4-F1
#
_entry.id   AF-A0A101X6P4-F1
#
_cell.length_a   1.000
_cell.length_b   1.000
_cell.length_c   1.000
_cell.angle_alpha   90.00
_cell.angle_beta   90.00
_cell.angle_gamma   90.00
#
_symmetry.space_group_name_H-M   'P 1'
#
loop_
_entity.id
_entity.type
_entity.pdbx_description
1 polymer ?
#
loop_
_entity_poly.entity_id
_entity_poly.type
_entity_poly.pdbx_seq_one_letter_code
_entity_poly.pdbx_strand_id
1 'polypeptide(L)'
;MMQLVIFIPRTESSLSLLRNALPMFIKRFGKVALPLPKEFCSIAVANPGNAVEMLREVVGEAFVRLWGWVPGFFREAMVEYPFADFDCYYDMDRLRRSIDTSIEIARLVLRYRLGAKVDLNDWLALFSSIEVVRVPGDYVVIIDDYAVLRFLEKTHGFRDVVALGPLVPTPIELLELIALGILGREYLMGVIEYVVRYVSDYIVPSRDLTEALSRLVSDRDYLSFIRSMNL
;
A
#
# COMPACT_ATOMS: atom_id res chain seq x y z
N MET A 1 15.42 12.83 15.19
CA MET A 1 16.08 11.54 14.95
C MET A 1 15.68 11.12 13.54
N MET A 2 16.62 10.73 12.67
CA MET A 2 16.31 10.48 11.26
C MET A 2 15.86 9.02 11.10
N GLN A 3 14.57 8.83 10.89
CA GLN A 3 13.94 7.52 10.71
C GLN A 3 14.12 7.07 9.26
N LEU A 4 14.65 5.84 9.05
CA LEU A 4 14.71 5.25 7.71
C LEU A 4 13.32 4.77 7.32
N VAL A 5 12.82 5.28 6.19
CA VAL A 5 11.57 4.86 5.59
C VAL A 5 11.85 4.09 4.32
N ILE A 6 11.20 2.96 4.15
CA ILE A 6 11.32 2.12 2.97
C ILE A 6 9.96 2.04 2.30
N PHE A 7 9.84 2.60 1.11
CA PHE A 7 8.64 2.48 0.31
C PHE A 7 8.68 1.23 -0.57
N ILE A 8 7.58 0.49 -0.61
CA ILE A 8 7.41 -0.70 -1.45
C ILE A 8 6.06 -0.69 -2.16
N PRO A 9 5.98 -0.73 -3.50
CA PRO A 9 4.70 -0.94 -4.17
C PRO A 9 4.09 -2.30 -3.78
N ARG A 10 2.75 -2.39 -3.69
CA ARG A 10 2.02 -3.66 -3.45
C ARG A 10 2.06 -4.58 -4.69
N THR A 11 3.24 -5.09 -5.03
CA THR A 11 3.46 -6.04 -6.14
C THR A 11 4.31 -7.21 -5.71
N GLU A 12 4.13 -8.36 -6.36
CA GLU A 12 4.89 -9.58 -6.08
C GLU A 12 6.40 -9.37 -6.20
N SER A 13 6.83 -8.61 -7.22
CA SER A 13 8.23 -8.27 -7.42
C SER A 13 8.81 -7.42 -6.29
N SER A 14 8.09 -6.38 -5.85
CA SER A 14 8.55 -5.46 -4.81
C SER A 14 8.57 -6.14 -3.44
N LEU A 15 7.59 -7.00 -3.15
CA LEU A 15 7.55 -7.79 -1.92
C LEU A 15 8.65 -8.86 -1.90
N SER A 16 9.00 -9.44 -3.05
CA SER A 16 10.16 -10.32 -3.18
C SER A 16 11.48 -9.58 -2.90
N LEU A 17 11.63 -8.35 -3.40
CA LEU A 17 12.78 -7.49 -3.07
C LEU A 17 12.84 -7.17 -1.57
N LEU A 18 11.70 -6.83 -0.96
CA LEU A 18 11.62 -6.60 0.48
C LEU A 18 12.08 -7.84 1.26
N ARG A 19 11.53 -9.01 0.94
CA ARG A 19 11.89 -10.28 1.60
C ARG A 19 13.40 -10.52 1.60
N ASN A 20 14.07 -10.23 0.48
CA ASN A 20 15.52 -10.40 0.36
C ASN A 20 16.32 -9.31 1.09
N ALA A 21 15.77 -8.10 1.21
CA ALA A 21 16.44 -6.97 1.85
C ALA A 21 16.25 -6.93 3.38
N LEU A 22 15.15 -7.47 3.91
CA LEU A 22 14.81 -7.43 5.34
C LEU A 22 15.93 -7.94 6.27
N PRO A 23 16.63 -9.06 6.00
CA PRO A 23 17.73 -9.51 6.85
C PRO A 23 18.83 -8.44 7.03
N MET A 24 19.11 -7.66 5.99
CA MET A 24 20.08 -6.56 6.07
C MET A 24 19.59 -5.45 7.01
N PHE A 25 18.31 -5.07 6.92
CA PHE A 25 17.72 -4.05 7.78
C PHE A 25 17.67 -4.53 9.24
N ILE A 26 17.28 -5.77 9.48
CA ILE A 26 17.29 -6.38 10.82
C ILE A 26 18.70 -6.38 11.39
N LYS A 27 19.69 -6.87 10.63
CA LYS A 27 21.09 -6.92 11.08
C LYS A 27 21.65 -5.54 11.43
N ARG A 28 21.25 -4.50 10.70
CA ARG A 28 21.78 -3.13 10.87
C ARG A 28 21.03 -2.32 11.93
N PHE A 29 19.71 -2.46 12.01
CA PHE A 29 18.85 -1.59 12.81
C PHE A 29 18.15 -2.31 13.97
N GLY A 30 18.00 -3.63 13.90
CA GLY A 30 17.33 -4.46 14.91
C GLY A 30 15.81 -4.31 14.94
N LYS A 31 15.26 -3.15 14.57
CA LYS A 31 13.84 -2.81 14.68
C LYS A 31 13.20 -2.53 13.32
N VAL A 32 12.16 -3.27 12.97
CA VAL A 32 11.43 -3.12 11.69
C VAL A 32 9.92 -3.08 11.92
N ALA A 33 9.26 -2.06 11.38
CA ALA A 33 7.80 -1.91 11.43
C ALA A 33 7.19 -2.16 10.04
N LEU A 34 6.17 -3.02 9.97
CA LEU A 34 5.50 -3.44 8.74
C LEU A 34 4.09 -2.84 8.60
N PRO A 35 3.62 -2.62 7.35
CA PRO A 35 2.27 -2.14 7.03
C PRO A 35 1.25 -3.29 7.13
N LEU A 36 1.23 -3.96 8.27
CA LEU A 36 0.38 -5.11 8.55
C LEU A 36 -0.40 -4.90 9.85
N PRO A 37 -1.47 -5.66 10.09
CA PRO A 37 -2.24 -5.57 11.33
C PRO A 37 -1.43 -5.95 12.57
N LYS A 38 -1.59 -5.22 13.67
CA LYS A 38 -0.99 -5.58 14.98
C LYS A 38 -1.39 -6.97 15.42
N GLU A 39 -2.65 -7.31 15.23
CA GLU A 39 -3.22 -8.62 15.55
C GLU A 39 -2.50 -9.72 14.77
N PHE A 40 -2.16 -9.47 13.51
CA PHE A 40 -1.38 -10.38 12.69
C PHE A 40 0.05 -10.56 13.24
N CYS A 41 0.79 -9.48 13.50
CA CYS A 41 2.16 -9.58 14.04
C CYS A 41 2.21 -10.33 15.37
N SER A 42 1.23 -10.10 16.25
CA SER A 42 1.20 -10.71 17.58
C SER A 42 1.12 -12.24 17.57
N ILE A 43 0.53 -12.83 16.52
CA ILE A 43 0.42 -14.28 16.37
C ILE A 43 1.36 -14.85 15.29
N ALA A 44 1.93 -14.01 14.42
CA ALA A 44 2.75 -14.42 13.28
C ALA A 44 3.92 -15.34 13.67
N VAL A 45 4.54 -15.09 14.83
CA VAL A 45 5.67 -15.89 15.35
C VAL A 45 5.16 -17.18 16.02
N ALA A 46 4.17 -17.06 16.90
CA ALA A 46 3.70 -18.16 17.74
C ALA A 46 2.86 -19.19 16.95
N ASN A 47 2.07 -18.72 15.98
CA ASN A 47 1.21 -19.55 15.15
C ASN A 47 1.14 -19.01 13.71
N PRO A 48 2.18 -19.29 12.89
CA PRO A 48 2.26 -18.80 11.51
C PRO A 48 1.07 -19.17 10.64
N GLY A 49 0.53 -20.38 10.82
CA GLY A 49 -0.65 -20.86 10.07
C GLY A 49 -1.88 -20.02 10.37
N ASN A 50 -2.20 -19.82 11.65
CA ASN A 50 -3.34 -18.99 12.05
C ASN A 50 -3.20 -17.53 11.61
N ALA A 51 -1.98 -17.00 11.58
CA ALA A 51 -1.72 -15.65 11.08
C ALA A 51 -2.09 -15.51 9.58
N VAL A 52 -1.72 -16.51 8.77
CA VAL A 52 -2.07 -16.53 7.34
C VAL A 52 -3.58 -16.71 7.14
N GLU A 53 -4.22 -17.62 7.89
CA GLU A 53 -5.68 -17.80 7.82
C GLU A 53 -6.43 -16.51 8.21
N MET A 54 -5.98 -15.80 9.25
CA MET A 54 -6.56 -14.51 9.64
C MET A 54 -6.54 -13.48 8.50
N LEU A 55 -5.42 -13.38 7.78
CA LEU A 55 -5.36 -12.51 6.60
C LEU A 55 -6.29 -13.01 5.50
N ARG A 56 -6.30 -14.32 5.23
CA ARG A 56 -7.17 -14.90 4.20
C ARG A 56 -8.64 -14.60 4.45
N GLU A 57 -9.10 -14.75 5.69
CA GLU A 57 -10.50 -14.52 6.07
C GLU A 57 -10.92 -13.05 5.93
N VAL A 58 -10.01 -12.11 6.18
CA VAL A 58 -10.36 -10.68 6.22
C VAL A 58 -10.13 -9.97 4.89
N VAL A 59 -9.07 -10.32 4.15
CA VAL A 59 -8.67 -9.63 2.93
C VAL A 59 -8.52 -10.54 1.71
N GLY A 60 -8.71 -11.85 1.88
CA GLY A 60 -8.71 -12.82 0.78
C GLY A 60 -7.32 -13.20 0.27
N GLU A 61 -7.31 -14.08 -0.72
CA GLU A 61 -6.08 -14.68 -1.29
C GLU A 61 -5.12 -13.66 -1.92
N ALA A 62 -5.64 -12.56 -2.48
CA ALA A 62 -4.80 -11.56 -3.14
C ALA A 62 -3.80 -10.92 -2.16
N PHE A 63 -4.23 -10.62 -0.94
CA PHE A 63 -3.35 -10.05 0.08
C PHE A 63 -2.41 -11.12 0.66
N VAL A 64 -2.91 -12.34 0.85
CA VAL A 64 -2.09 -13.49 1.28
C VAL A 64 -0.97 -13.78 0.29
N ARG A 65 -1.20 -13.64 -1.01
CA ARG A 65 -0.16 -13.78 -2.04
C ARG A 65 1.00 -12.81 -1.83
N LEU A 66 0.73 -11.59 -1.38
CA LEU A 66 1.73 -10.56 -1.17
C LEU A 66 2.45 -10.69 0.18
N TRP A 67 1.72 -11.01 1.25
CA TRP A 67 2.20 -10.90 2.63
C TRP A 67 2.25 -12.22 3.40
N GLY A 68 1.71 -13.31 2.85
CA GLY A 68 1.60 -14.61 3.52
C GLY A 68 2.94 -15.28 3.86
N TRP A 69 4.04 -14.79 3.30
CA TRP A 69 5.39 -15.26 3.64
C TRP A 69 5.94 -14.66 4.95
N VAL A 70 5.39 -13.54 5.42
CA VAL A 70 5.91 -12.80 6.59
C VAL A 70 5.97 -13.64 7.88
N PRO A 71 4.95 -14.45 8.23
CA PRO A 71 5.01 -15.24 9.47
C PRO A 71 6.15 -16.26 9.47
N GLY A 72 6.36 -16.93 8.33
CA GLY A 72 7.50 -17.83 8.15
C GLY A 72 8.83 -17.10 8.26
N PHE A 73 8.92 -15.92 7.64
CA PHE A 73 10.10 -15.07 7.71
C PHE A 73 10.40 -14.59 9.15
N PHE A 74 9.40 -14.12 9.90
CA PHE A 74 9.60 -13.69 11.30
C PHE A 74 10.14 -14.82 12.15
N ARG A 75 9.59 -16.03 12.02
CA ARG A 75 10.07 -17.20 12.75
C ARG A 75 11.53 -17.50 12.45
N GLU A 76 11.93 -17.47 11.18
CA GLU A 76 13.32 -17.70 10.76
C GLU A 76 14.24 -16.58 11.26
N ALA A 77 13.81 -15.32 11.10
CA ALA A 77 14.58 -14.15 11.49
C ALA A 77 14.79 -14.07 13.00
N MET A 78 13.84 -14.46 13.84
CA MET A 78 14.03 -14.47 15.30
C MET A 78 15.01 -15.55 15.78
N VAL A 79 15.19 -16.62 15.00
CA VAL A 79 16.23 -17.64 15.28
C VAL A 79 17.61 -17.10 14.90
N GLU A 80 17.72 -16.48 13.72
CA GLU A 80 19.00 -15.95 13.21
C GLU A 80 19.43 -14.65 13.92
N TYR A 81 18.47 -13.80 14.28
CA TYR A 81 18.63 -12.50 14.91
C TYR A 81 17.75 -12.39 16.16
N PRO A 82 18.16 -12.97 17.31
CA PRO A 82 17.33 -12.98 18.53
C PRO A 82 17.05 -11.59 19.14
N PHE A 83 17.78 -10.57 18.71
CA PHE A 83 17.59 -9.17 19.09
C PHE A 83 16.59 -8.43 18.19
N ALA A 84 16.10 -9.07 17.13
CA ALA A 84 15.17 -8.47 16.19
C ALA A 84 13.82 -8.17 16.85
N ASP A 85 13.31 -6.98 16.59
CA ASP A 85 12.02 -6.52 17.07
C ASP A 85 11.15 -6.12 15.87
N PHE A 86 10.00 -6.78 15.75
CA PHE A 86 9.07 -6.61 14.65
C PHE A 86 7.78 -6.00 15.17
N ASP A 87 7.39 -4.87 14.59
CA ASP A 87 6.12 -4.22 14.89
C ASP A 87 5.24 -4.14 13.64
N CYS A 88 3.94 -4.03 13.86
CA CYS A 88 2.92 -3.85 12.83
C CYS A 88 2.12 -2.60 13.19
N TYR A 89 1.87 -1.72 12.23
CA TYR A 89 1.28 -0.41 12.55
C TYR A 89 -0.12 -0.17 11.96
N TYR A 90 -0.65 -1.10 11.17
CA TYR A 90 -2.06 -1.06 10.80
C TYR A 90 -2.92 -1.80 11.82
N ASP A 91 -4.22 -1.51 11.75
CA ASP A 91 -5.25 -2.21 12.52
C ASP A 91 -6.12 -3.02 11.52
N MET A 92 -6.75 -4.10 12.00
CA MET A 92 -7.57 -4.98 11.15
C MET A 92 -8.72 -4.24 10.45
N ASP A 93 -9.29 -3.22 11.09
CA ASP A 93 -10.39 -2.45 10.50
C ASP A 93 -9.95 -1.63 9.28
N ARG A 94 -8.68 -1.21 9.21
CA ARG A 94 -8.12 -0.55 8.02
C ARG A 94 -8.10 -1.51 6.84
N LEU A 95 -7.71 -2.76 7.07
CA LEU A 95 -7.70 -3.79 6.03
C LEU A 95 -9.12 -4.10 5.53
N ARG A 96 -10.09 -4.24 6.45
CA ARG A 96 -11.51 -4.44 6.10
C ARG A 96 -12.04 -3.31 5.23
N ARG A 97 -11.83 -2.06 5.63
CA ARG A 97 -12.24 -0.90 4.83
C ARG A 97 -11.57 -0.86 3.47
N SER A 98 -10.31 -1.26 3.36
CA SER A 98 -9.62 -1.37 2.06
C SER A 98 -10.36 -2.31 1.09
N ILE A 99 -10.91 -3.42 1.59
CA ILE A 99 -11.74 -4.33 0.78
C ILE A 99 -13.06 -3.67 0.38
N ASP A 100 -13.76 -3.05 1.33
CA ASP A 100 -15.02 -2.33 1.06
C ASP A 100 -14.82 -1.23 0.02
N THR A 101 -13.76 -0.43 0.17
CA THR A 101 -13.36 0.60 -0.79
C THR A 101 -13.04 0.00 -2.16
N SER A 102 -12.35 -1.16 -2.21
CA SER A 102 -12.05 -1.83 -3.48
C SER A 102 -13.31 -2.30 -4.21
N ILE A 103 -14.30 -2.81 -3.46
CA ILE A 103 -15.60 -3.22 -4.00
C ILE A 103 -16.36 -2.00 -4.55
N GLU A 104 -16.41 -0.91 -3.80
CA GLU A 104 -17.09 0.32 -4.24
C GLU A 104 -16.37 0.98 -5.42
N ILE A 105 -15.03 0.96 -5.48
CA ILE A 105 -14.27 1.37 -6.68
C ILE A 105 -14.70 0.53 -7.88
N ALA A 106 -14.72 -0.80 -7.76
CA ALA A 106 -15.13 -1.67 -8.87
C ALA A 106 -16.56 -1.35 -9.34
N ARG A 107 -17.48 -1.10 -8.40
CA ARG A 107 -18.85 -0.68 -8.70
C ARG A 107 -18.91 0.67 -9.43
N LEU A 108 -18.14 1.66 -8.98
CA LEU A 108 -18.09 2.98 -9.63
C LEU A 108 -17.46 2.91 -11.02
N VAL A 109 -16.42 2.10 -11.21
CA VAL A 109 -15.80 1.84 -12.52
C VAL A 109 -16.81 1.21 -13.48
N LEU A 110 -17.57 0.21 -13.03
CA LEU A 110 -18.62 -0.40 -13.85
C LEU A 110 -19.71 0.61 -14.24
N ARG A 111 -20.20 1.41 -13.28
CA ARG A 111 -21.18 2.47 -13.55
C ARG A 111 -20.66 3.46 -14.59
N TYR A 112 -19.40 3.90 -14.43
CA TYR A 112 -18.74 4.82 -15.37
C TYR A 112 -18.70 4.22 -16.78
N ARG A 113 -18.26 2.96 -16.91
CA ARG A 113 -18.16 2.26 -18.22
C ARG A 113 -19.51 2.04 -18.89
N LEU A 114 -20.58 1.92 -18.11
CA LEU A 114 -21.97 1.83 -18.60
C LEU A 114 -22.58 3.19 -18.98
N GLY A 115 -21.80 4.28 -18.92
CA GLY A 115 -22.26 5.62 -19.30
C GLY A 115 -23.11 6.31 -18.25
N ALA A 116 -23.07 5.84 -16.99
CA ALA A 116 -23.74 6.55 -15.90
C ALA A 116 -23.08 7.92 -15.67
N LYS A 117 -23.89 8.92 -15.27
CA LYS A 117 -23.36 10.23 -14.88
C LYS A 117 -22.36 10.07 -13.74
N VAL A 118 -21.19 10.70 -13.89
CA VAL A 118 -20.15 10.74 -12.87
C VAL A 118 -20.56 11.72 -11.77
N ASP A 119 -20.74 11.21 -10.55
CA ASP A 119 -20.82 12.05 -9.35
C ASP A 119 -19.45 12.08 -8.68
N LEU A 120 -18.81 13.25 -8.68
CA LEU A 120 -17.48 13.43 -8.10
C LEU A 120 -17.45 13.18 -6.58
N ASN A 121 -18.58 13.39 -5.89
CA ASN A 121 -18.65 13.18 -4.44
C ASN A 121 -18.67 11.69 -4.10
N ASP A 122 -19.27 10.84 -4.95
CA ASP A 122 -19.25 9.37 -4.75
C ASP A 122 -17.80 8.86 -4.67
N TRP A 123 -16.91 9.39 -5.52
CA TRP A 123 -15.50 9.00 -5.56
C TRP A 123 -14.70 9.51 -4.36
N LEU A 124 -14.97 10.73 -3.89
CA LEU A 124 -14.30 11.27 -2.70
C LEU A 124 -14.79 10.60 -1.41
N ALA A 125 -16.05 10.17 -1.37
CA ALA A 125 -16.64 9.52 -0.21
C ALA A 125 -15.98 8.18 0.13
N LEU A 126 -15.33 7.52 -0.86
CA LEU A 126 -14.55 6.29 -0.69
C LEU A 126 -13.47 6.38 0.41
N PHE A 127 -13.00 7.59 0.70
CA PHE A 127 -11.92 7.86 1.66
C PHE A 127 -12.37 8.81 2.78
N SER A 128 -13.66 8.86 3.08
CA SER A 128 -14.24 9.77 4.09
C SER A 128 -13.81 9.47 5.54
N SER A 129 -13.27 8.28 5.83
CA SER A 129 -12.82 7.83 7.14
C SER A 129 -11.32 7.53 7.17
N ILE A 130 -10.50 8.52 6.79
CA ILE A 130 -9.04 8.42 6.87
C ILE A 130 -8.61 8.22 8.33
N GLU A 131 -8.05 7.04 8.62
CA GLU A 131 -7.36 6.81 9.87
C GLU A 131 -5.96 7.39 9.84
N VAL A 132 -5.62 8.11 10.92
CA VAL A 132 -4.27 8.60 11.15
C VAL A 132 -3.36 7.40 11.40
N VAL A 133 -2.51 7.10 10.42
CA VAL A 133 -1.46 6.10 10.56
C VAL A 133 -0.42 6.63 11.55
N ARG A 134 -0.13 5.84 12.58
CA ARG A 134 0.94 6.13 13.55
C ARG A 134 2.00 5.09 13.40
N VAL A 135 3.21 5.53 13.04
CA VAL A 135 4.37 4.65 12.90
C VAL A 135 5.27 4.79 14.14
N PRO A 136 5.87 3.70 14.62
CA PRO A 136 6.75 3.76 15.78
C PRO A 136 8.07 4.46 15.39
N GLY A 137 8.53 5.43 16.20
CA GLY A 137 9.55 6.41 15.78
C GLY A 137 11.01 5.92 15.73
N ASP A 138 11.31 4.78 16.32
CA ASP A 138 12.66 4.19 16.41
C ASP A 138 12.86 2.95 15.52
N TYR A 139 11.89 2.66 14.66
CA TYR A 139 11.92 1.51 13.74
C TYR A 139 12.31 1.96 12.32
N VAL A 140 12.90 1.04 11.55
CA VAL A 140 12.83 1.13 10.09
C VAL A 140 11.38 0.90 9.68
N VAL A 141 10.76 1.86 9.00
CA VAL A 141 9.33 1.78 8.65
C VAL A 141 9.20 1.36 7.20
N ILE A 142 8.57 0.22 6.97
CA ILE A 142 8.16 -0.21 5.64
C ILE A 142 6.78 0.38 5.34
N ILE A 143 6.64 1.12 4.24
CA ILE A 143 5.37 1.70 3.78
C ILE A 143 5.01 1.11 2.43
N ASP A 144 3.79 0.60 2.29
CA ASP A 144 3.31 -0.03 1.06
C ASP A 144 2.27 0.78 0.28
N ASP A 145 2.09 2.03 0.68
CA ASP A 145 1.00 2.89 0.24
C ASP A 145 1.53 4.30 0.02
N TYR A 146 1.46 4.77 -1.22
CA TYR A 146 2.02 6.07 -1.59
C TYR A 146 1.26 7.21 -0.90
N ALA A 147 -0.05 7.09 -0.71
CA ALA A 147 -0.83 8.12 -0.02
C ALA A 147 -0.39 8.24 1.45
N VAL A 148 -0.17 7.10 2.12
CA VAL A 148 0.38 7.06 3.48
C VAL A 148 1.79 7.66 3.54
N LEU A 149 2.66 7.32 2.58
CA LEU A 149 4.01 7.90 2.51
C LEU A 149 3.94 9.43 2.48
N ARG A 150 3.16 10.01 1.57
CA ARG A 150 3.02 11.47 1.43
C ARG A 150 2.38 12.12 2.66
N PHE A 151 1.37 11.48 3.25
CA PHE A 151 0.76 11.96 4.48
C PHE A 151 1.80 12.03 5.61
N LEU A 152 2.63 10.98 5.77
CA LEU A 152 3.65 10.94 6.80
C LEU A 152 4.83 11.89 6.51
N GLU A 153 5.26 12.04 5.26
CA GLU A 153 6.24 13.07 4.85
C GLU A 153 5.78 14.47 5.27
N LYS A 154 4.50 14.80 5.03
CA LYS A 154 3.92 16.11 5.38
C LYS A 154 3.82 16.33 6.89
N THR A 155 3.53 15.27 7.66
CA THR A 155 3.23 15.38 9.11
C THR A 155 4.44 15.16 10.00
N HIS A 156 5.38 14.29 9.61
CA HIS A 156 6.55 13.88 10.39
C HIS A 156 7.87 14.38 9.79
N GLY A 157 7.87 14.89 8.55
CA GLY A 157 9.05 15.49 7.92
C GLY A 157 10.14 14.48 7.57
N PHE A 158 9.75 13.28 7.14
CA PHE A 158 10.70 12.26 6.66
C PHE A 158 11.56 12.80 5.53
N ARG A 159 12.88 12.57 5.62
CA ARG A 159 13.86 13.08 4.65
C ARG A 159 14.49 11.98 3.80
N ASP A 160 14.61 10.77 4.35
CA ASP A 160 15.31 9.67 3.72
C ASP A 160 14.34 8.51 3.45
N VAL A 161 13.81 8.48 2.23
CA VAL A 161 12.96 7.39 1.72
C VAL A 161 13.76 6.55 0.73
N VAL A 162 13.85 5.25 0.99
CA VAL A 162 14.42 4.26 0.08
C VAL A 162 13.28 3.51 -0.60
N ALA A 163 13.19 3.55 -1.92
CA ALA A 163 12.17 2.80 -2.65
C ALA A 163 12.70 1.44 -3.13
N LEU A 164 11.99 0.35 -2.81
CA LEU A 164 12.24 -0.98 -3.40
C LEU A 164 11.24 -1.25 -4.53
N GLY A 165 11.31 -0.40 -5.56
CA GLY A 165 10.42 -0.43 -6.72
C GLY A 165 10.17 0.98 -7.25
N PRO A 166 9.33 1.11 -8.29
CA PRO A 166 8.95 2.42 -8.81
C PRO A 166 8.23 3.25 -7.75
N LEU A 167 8.73 4.45 -7.46
CA LEU A 167 8.07 5.42 -6.59
C LEU A 167 7.03 6.21 -7.40
N VAL A 168 6.00 5.51 -7.88
CA VAL A 168 4.93 6.06 -8.71
C VAL A 168 3.59 5.73 -8.06
N PRO A 169 2.74 6.72 -7.74
CA PRO A 169 1.41 6.45 -7.21
C PRO A 169 0.56 5.72 -8.24
N THR A 170 -0.34 4.87 -7.78
CA THR A 170 -1.48 4.38 -8.55
C THR A 170 -2.56 5.46 -8.63
N PRO A 171 -3.46 5.40 -9.64
CA PRO A 171 -4.57 6.35 -9.71
C PRO A 171 -5.50 6.31 -8.49
N ILE A 172 -5.59 5.16 -7.82
CA ILE A 172 -6.37 5.00 -6.58
C ILE A 172 -5.71 5.79 -5.44
N GLU A 173 -4.39 5.73 -5.31
CA GLU A 173 -3.65 6.52 -4.32
C GLU A 173 -3.70 8.02 -4.64
N LEU A 174 -3.72 8.42 -5.93
CA LEU A 174 -3.98 9.82 -6.30
C LEU A 174 -5.37 10.29 -5.85
N LEU A 175 -6.39 9.43 -5.97
CA LEU A 175 -7.74 9.74 -5.51
C LEU A 175 -7.78 9.91 -3.98
N GLU A 176 -7.08 9.05 -3.25
CA GLU A 176 -6.91 9.18 -1.80
C GLU A 176 -6.20 10.49 -1.43
N LEU A 177 -5.14 10.87 -2.14
CA LEU A 177 -4.42 12.12 -1.92
C LEU A 177 -5.29 13.37 -2.15
N ILE A 178 -6.22 13.33 -3.11
CA ILE A 178 -7.21 14.40 -3.32
C ILE A 178 -8.20 14.42 -2.16
N ALA A 179 -8.70 13.25 -1.72
CA ALA A 179 -9.63 13.16 -0.59
C ALA A 179 -8.99 13.65 0.73
N LEU A 180 -7.69 13.41 0.92
CA LEU A 180 -6.86 13.92 2.01
C LEU A 180 -6.59 15.43 1.95
N GLY A 181 -6.95 16.11 0.84
CA GLY A 181 -6.61 17.51 0.61
C GLY A 181 -5.10 17.75 0.45
N ILE A 182 -4.34 16.72 0.09
CA ILE A 182 -2.91 16.84 -0.25
C ILE A 182 -2.76 17.28 -1.71
N LEU A 183 -3.64 16.79 -2.59
CA LEU A 183 -3.76 17.24 -3.98
C LEU A 183 -5.02 18.07 -4.20
N GLY A 184 -4.96 18.96 -5.19
CA GLY A 184 -6.07 19.83 -5.57
C GLY A 184 -7.24 19.08 -6.22
N ARG A 185 -8.47 19.57 -6.03
CA ARG A 185 -9.69 18.97 -6.59
C ARG A 185 -9.80 19.12 -8.11
N GLU A 186 -9.06 20.06 -8.70
CA GLU A 186 -8.97 20.27 -10.14
C GLU A 186 -8.49 19.03 -10.91
N TYR A 187 -7.73 18.14 -10.26
CA TYR A 187 -7.23 16.91 -10.86
C TYR A 187 -8.23 15.75 -10.81
N LEU A 188 -9.33 15.88 -10.08
CA LEU A 188 -10.21 14.76 -9.72
C LEU A 188 -10.79 14.04 -10.93
N MET A 189 -11.26 14.75 -11.95
CA MET A 189 -11.82 14.11 -13.14
C MET A 189 -10.77 13.28 -13.89
N GLY A 190 -9.57 13.85 -14.10
CA GLY A 190 -8.48 13.12 -14.74
C GLY A 190 -8.05 11.90 -13.93
N VAL A 191 -8.00 12.02 -12.60
CA VAL A 191 -7.71 10.88 -11.71
C VAL A 191 -8.79 9.80 -11.84
N ILE A 192 -10.08 10.15 -11.88
CA ILE A 192 -11.18 9.19 -12.08
C ILE A 192 -11.03 8.45 -13.43
N GLU A 193 -10.71 9.16 -14.51
CA GLU A 193 -10.46 8.55 -15.82
C GLU A 193 -9.30 7.54 -15.76
N TYR A 194 -8.22 7.88 -15.06
CA TYR A 194 -7.11 6.97 -14.84
C TYR A 194 -7.44 5.81 -13.89
N VAL A 195 -8.29 5.99 -12.89
CA VAL A 195 -8.78 4.88 -12.05
C VAL A 195 -9.57 3.89 -12.90
N VAL A 196 -10.48 4.39 -13.75
CA VAL A 196 -11.27 3.55 -14.66
C VAL A 196 -10.36 2.78 -15.62
N ARG A 197 -9.36 3.46 -16.22
CA ARG A 197 -8.36 2.84 -17.10
C ARG A 197 -7.51 1.80 -16.35
N TYR A 198 -7.01 2.15 -15.16
CA TYR A 198 -6.15 1.27 -14.37
C TYR A 198 -6.85 -0.01 -13.98
N VAL A 199 -8.08 0.08 -13.47
CA VAL A 199 -8.86 -1.10 -13.09
C VAL A 199 -9.24 -1.92 -14.32
N SER A 200 -9.76 -1.28 -15.36
CA SER A 200 -10.34 -2.01 -16.51
C SER A 200 -9.30 -2.57 -17.48
N ASP A 201 -8.25 -1.79 -17.75
CA ASP A 201 -7.34 -2.05 -18.87
C ASP A 201 -5.96 -2.53 -18.39
N TYR A 202 -5.60 -2.30 -17.11
CA TYR A 202 -4.33 -2.79 -16.53
C TYR A 202 -4.57 -3.93 -15.54
N ILE A 203 -5.33 -3.75 -14.46
CA ILE A 203 -5.52 -4.79 -13.44
C ILE A 203 -6.23 -6.03 -14.01
N VAL A 204 -7.43 -5.87 -14.55
CA VAL A 204 -8.25 -7.00 -15.03
C VAL A 204 -7.55 -7.91 -16.05
N PRO A 205 -6.85 -7.38 -17.08
CA PRO A 205 -6.17 -8.22 -18.06
C PRO A 205 -4.74 -8.65 -17.67
N SER A 206 -4.22 -8.20 -16.53
CA SER A 206 -2.89 -8.60 -16.05
C SER A 206 -2.93 -9.89 -15.25
N ARG A 207 -1.84 -10.66 -15.31
CA ARG A 207 -1.71 -11.91 -14.53
C ARG A 207 -1.59 -11.66 -13.03
N ASP A 208 -0.93 -10.56 -12.69
CA ASP A 208 -0.62 -10.17 -11.32
C ASP A 208 -0.45 -8.63 -11.20
N LEU A 209 -0.20 -8.16 -9.98
CA LEU A 209 -0.08 -6.73 -9.70
C LEU A 209 1.25 -6.16 -10.21
N THR A 210 2.28 -7.01 -10.34
CA THR A 210 3.54 -6.65 -10.97
C THR A 210 3.35 -6.25 -12.43
N GLU A 211 2.61 -7.04 -13.20
CA GLU A 211 2.30 -6.72 -14.60
C GLU A 211 1.43 -5.46 -14.71
N ALA A 212 0.41 -5.34 -13.85
CA ALA A 212 -0.47 -4.16 -13.83
C ALA A 212 0.32 -2.87 -13.54
N LEU A 213 1.21 -2.89 -12.54
CA LEU A 213 2.09 -1.76 -12.23
C LEU A 213 3.06 -1.49 -13.37
N SER A 214 3.64 -2.52 -13.98
CA SER A 214 4.56 -2.37 -15.12
C SER A 214 3.92 -1.65 -16.30
N ARG A 215 2.62 -1.90 -16.56
CA ARG A 215 1.85 -1.19 -17.59
C ARG A 215 1.65 0.28 -17.21
N LEU A 216 1.26 0.54 -15.95
CA LEU A 216 1.06 1.89 -15.44
C LEU A 216 2.33 2.75 -15.52
N VAL A 217 3.47 2.22 -15.07
CA VAL A 217 4.76 2.96 -15.09
C VAL A 217 5.35 3.11 -16.48
N SER A 218 4.77 2.44 -17.48
CA SER A 218 5.14 2.59 -18.90
C SER A 218 4.17 3.51 -19.66
N ASP A 219 3.02 3.87 -19.08
CA ASP A 219 2.07 4.81 -19.68
C ASP A 219 2.64 6.24 -19.58
N ARG A 220 3.13 6.75 -20.71
CA ARG A 220 3.70 8.10 -20.80
C ARG A 220 2.68 9.20 -20.51
N ASP A 221 1.41 8.99 -20.83
CA ASP A 221 0.36 9.96 -20.57
C ASP A 221 0.10 10.02 -19.07
N TYR A 222 0.03 8.86 -18.41
CA TYR A 222 -0.08 8.81 -16.95
C TYR A 222 1.11 9.48 -16.26
N LEU A 223 2.33 9.18 -16.72
CA LEU A 223 3.54 9.82 -16.18
C LEU A 223 3.58 11.33 -16.43
N SER A 224 3.02 11.82 -17.54
CA SER A 224 2.88 13.25 -17.81
C SER A 224 1.84 13.89 -16.87
N PHE A 225 0.72 13.19 -16.66
CA PHE A 225 -0.36 13.61 -15.78
C PHE A 225 0.12 13.76 -14.32
N ILE A 226 0.84 12.79 -13.76
CA ILE A 226 1.39 12.89 -12.40
C ILE A 226 2.40 14.04 -12.26
N ARG A 227 3.24 14.28 -13.28
CA ARG A 227 4.21 15.40 -13.27
C ARG A 227 3.51 16.75 -13.23
N SER A 228 2.33 16.88 -13.85
CA SER A 228 1.52 18.10 -13.79
C SER A 228 0.99 18.42 -12.38
N MET A 229 1.05 17.46 -11.45
CA MET A 229 0.66 17.60 -10.04
C MET A 229 1.86 17.91 -9.12
N ASN A 230 3.08 18.04 -9.66
CA ASN A 230 4.32 18.15 -8.89
C ASN A 230 4.57 16.94 -7.95
N LEU A 231 4.23 15.75 -8.41
CA LEU A 231 4.59 14.47 -7.78
C LEU A 231 5.79 13.81 -8.46
#